data_AF-A0A397G1L8-F1
#
_entry.id   AF-A0A397G1L8-F1
#
_cell.length_a   1.000
_cell.length_b   1.000
_cell.length_c   1.000
_cell.angle_alpha   90.00
_cell.angle_beta   90.00
_cell.angle_gamma   90.00
#
_symmetry.space_group_name_H-M   'P 1'
#
loop_
_entity.id
_entity.type
_entity.pdbx_description
1 polymer ?
#
loop_
_entity_poly.entity_id
_entity_poly.type
_entity_poly.pdbx_seq_one_letter_code
_entity_poly.pdbx_strand_id
1 'polypeptide(L)'
;MKVQTILACLGLVTSASAYLATTTRYYDGQEGACGCGTLSGLYSWQLGISNGVYTAAGSQALFDTAGASWCGAGCGKCYNLTSTGNPPCSGCGTGGVAGESIIVMVTNLCPYNGNQQWCPQVGATNNYGYSYHFDIMAQSEVFGDNVVVNFEPVACPGQATSDWETCVCYGKTETDDTPVGLTTGGSNPAPSTSTTASSKGSSTTLTTTTTAGGATQTLYGQCGGSGWTGPTACASGATCKVLNPYYSQCLS
;
A
#
# COMPACT_ATOMS: atom_id res chain seq x y z
N MET A 1 51.25 1.84 32.96
CA MET A 1 50.54 1.79 31.66
C MET A 1 49.08 1.52 31.96
N LYS A 2 48.20 2.53 31.90
CA LYS A 2 46.77 2.39 32.12
C LYS A 2 46.12 2.19 30.76
N VAL A 3 45.65 0.98 30.48
CA VAL A 3 44.90 0.68 29.26
C VAL A 3 43.48 1.18 29.48
N GLN A 4 43.11 2.20 28.72
CA GLN A 4 41.78 2.81 28.75
C GLN A 4 40.92 2.11 27.72
N THR A 5 40.04 1.23 28.18
CA THR A 5 39.09 0.49 27.34
C THR A 5 38.06 1.47 26.79
N ILE A 6 38.14 1.78 25.50
CA ILE A 6 37.12 2.55 24.76
C ILE A 6 35.93 1.60 24.56
N LEU A 7 34.83 1.87 25.26
CA LEU A 7 33.56 1.19 25.07
C LEU A 7 32.88 1.83 23.85
N ALA A 8 33.02 1.22 22.67
CA ALA A 8 32.28 1.62 21.48
C ALA A 8 30.83 1.15 21.65
N CYS A 9 29.90 2.09 21.88
CA CYS A 9 28.48 1.86 21.68
C CYS A 9 28.23 1.65 20.18
N LEU A 10 28.28 0.41 19.71
CA LEU A 10 27.62 0.04 18.46
C LEU A 10 26.11 0.14 18.71
N GLY A 11 25.52 1.28 18.34
CA GLY A 11 24.09 1.37 18.15
C GLY A 11 23.69 0.36 17.08
N LEU A 12 22.98 -0.69 17.48
CA LEU A 12 22.26 -1.55 16.56
C LEU A 12 21.17 -0.68 15.93
N VAL A 13 21.46 -0.13 14.75
CA VAL A 13 20.42 0.36 13.85
C VAL A 13 19.64 -0.87 13.46
N THR A 14 18.49 -1.09 14.08
CA THR A 14 17.54 -2.10 13.64
C THR A 14 17.07 -1.66 12.26
N SER A 15 17.70 -2.15 11.20
CA SER A 15 17.20 -2.00 9.85
C SER A 15 15.82 -2.64 9.82
N ALA A 16 14.77 -1.82 9.86
CA ALA A 16 13.45 -2.26 9.49
C ALA A 16 13.57 -2.95 8.13
N SER A 17 13.03 -4.14 7.98
CA SER A 17 13.04 -4.86 6.71
C SER A 17 12.31 -4.02 5.68
N ALA A 18 13.05 -3.27 4.86
CA ALA A 18 12.47 -2.46 3.80
C ALA A 18 11.93 -3.41 2.72
N TYR A 19 10.73 -3.10 2.23
CA TYR A 19 10.10 -3.87 1.17
C TYR A 19 10.72 -3.47 -0.17
N LEU A 20 10.72 -4.37 -1.15
CA LEU A 20 11.24 -4.07 -2.49
C LEU A 20 10.10 -3.77 -3.46
N ALA A 21 10.31 -2.78 -4.32
CA ALA A 21 9.41 -2.45 -5.42
C ALA A 21 10.20 -2.16 -6.70
N THR A 22 9.58 -2.42 -7.85
CA THR A 22 10.06 -1.84 -9.11
C THR A 22 9.52 -0.43 -9.28
N THR A 23 10.22 0.36 -10.09
CA THR A 23 9.73 1.68 -10.51
C THR A 23 9.71 1.78 -12.02
N THR A 24 8.83 2.63 -12.54
CA THR A 24 8.90 3.19 -13.90
C THR A 24 8.60 4.68 -13.82
N ARG A 25 8.63 5.35 -14.97
CA ARG A 25 8.20 6.75 -15.12
C ARG A 25 7.04 6.81 -16.11
N TYR A 26 5.96 7.51 -15.74
CA TYR A 26 4.87 7.84 -16.66
C TYR A 26 4.55 9.33 -16.70
N TYR A 27 3.87 9.72 -17.77
CA TYR A 27 3.24 11.02 -17.91
C TYR A 27 2.02 10.90 -18.82
N ASP A 28 0.82 11.14 -18.28
CA ASP A 28 -0.45 11.07 -19.03
C ASP A 28 -1.23 12.40 -19.03
N GLY A 29 -0.88 13.35 -18.19
CA GLY A 29 -1.58 14.64 -18.10
C GLY A 29 -2.92 14.59 -17.36
N GLN A 30 -3.25 13.47 -16.69
CA GLN A 30 -4.59 13.23 -16.15
C GLN A 30 -4.72 13.55 -14.66
N GLU A 31 -5.96 13.71 -14.20
CA GLU A 31 -6.30 13.97 -12.79
C GLU A 31 -5.82 12.86 -11.84
N GLY A 32 -5.87 11.61 -12.30
CA GLY A 32 -5.51 10.43 -11.53
C GLY A 32 -6.64 9.92 -10.62
N ALA A 33 -6.54 8.66 -10.21
CA ALA A 33 -7.56 7.92 -9.47
C ALA A 33 -7.79 8.40 -8.02
N CYS A 34 -6.95 9.30 -7.51
CA CYS A 34 -7.16 9.97 -6.23
C CYS A 34 -7.79 11.37 -6.37
N GLY A 35 -8.16 11.78 -7.60
CA GLY A 35 -8.86 13.02 -7.85
C GLY A 35 -8.03 14.27 -7.59
N CYS A 36 -6.75 14.25 -7.93
CA CYS A 36 -5.81 15.35 -7.66
C CYS A 36 -5.71 16.34 -8.82
N GLY A 37 -6.85 16.78 -9.34
CA GLY A 37 -6.89 17.62 -10.52
C GLY A 37 -8.27 18.17 -10.81
N THR A 38 -8.52 18.38 -12.09
CA THR A 38 -9.77 18.91 -12.62
C THR A 38 -10.17 18.13 -13.86
N LEU A 39 -11.38 18.36 -14.36
CA LEU A 39 -11.82 17.84 -15.66
C LEU A 39 -10.90 18.27 -16.83
N SER A 40 -10.06 19.30 -16.65
CA SER A 40 -9.08 19.76 -17.62
C SER A 40 -7.67 19.16 -17.45
N GLY A 41 -7.43 18.30 -16.46
CA GLY A 41 -6.14 17.64 -16.22
C GLY A 41 -5.64 17.76 -14.78
N LEU A 42 -4.40 17.32 -14.55
CA LEU A 42 -3.74 17.37 -13.23
C LEU A 42 -3.60 18.77 -12.65
N TYR A 43 -3.50 18.86 -11.33
CA TYR A 43 -2.88 20.03 -10.68
C TYR A 43 -1.37 20.07 -10.97
N SER A 44 -0.82 21.26 -11.16
CA SER A 44 0.59 21.44 -11.57
C SER A 44 1.61 20.80 -10.62
N TRP A 45 1.29 20.73 -9.32
CA TRP A 45 2.16 20.11 -8.31
C TRP A 45 2.32 18.59 -8.50
N GLN A 46 1.44 17.92 -9.24
CA GLN A 46 1.59 16.47 -9.47
C GLN A 46 2.88 16.13 -10.23
N LEU A 47 3.45 17.05 -11.02
CA LEU A 47 4.72 16.83 -11.73
C LEU A 47 5.97 16.96 -10.86
N GLY A 48 5.79 17.32 -9.59
CA GLY A 48 6.84 17.57 -8.62
C GLY A 48 6.30 18.49 -7.53
N ILE A 49 6.06 17.93 -6.34
CA ILE A 49 5.51 18.66 -5.20
C ILE A 49 6.56 19.62 -4.66
N SER A 50 7.77 19.10 -4.46
CA SER A 50 8.94 19.86 -4.04
C SER A 50 10.21 19.09 -4.38
N ASN A 51 11.39 19.66 -4.12
CA ASN A 51 12.65 18.98 -4.40
C ASN A 51 12.74 17.65 -3.63
N GLY A 52 12.83 16.53 -4.35
CA GLY A 52 12.86 15.18 -3.77
C GLY A 52 11.49 14.61 -3.35
N VAL A 53 10.39 15.29 -3.66
CA VAL A 53 9.02 14.84 -3.34
C VAL A 53 8.15 14.87 -4.60
N TYR A 54 7.64 13.70 -4.98
CA TYR A 54 6.93 13.47 -6.24
C TYR A 54 5.59 12.79 -6.01
N THR A 55 4.80 12.63 -7.07
CA THR A 55 3.62 11.78 -7.06
C THR A 55 3.88 10.48 -7.83
N ALA A 56 3.10 9.45 -7.53
CA ALA A 56 3.18 8.17 -8.22
C ALA A 56 1.80 7.53 -8.38
N ALA A 57 1.68 6.72 -9.42
CA ALA A 57 0.63 5.72 -9.54
C ALA A 57 1.09 4.44 -8.83
N GLY A 58 0.37 4.05 -7.77
CA GLY A 58 0.67 2.81 -7.06
C GLY A 58 0.03 1.61 -7.76
N SER A 59 0.73 0.47 -7.81
CA SER A 59 0.08 -0.82 -8.12
C SER A 59 -1.09 -1.12 -7.17
N GLN A 60 -1.96 -2.07 -7.52
CA GLN A 60 -3.20 -2.32 -6.77
C GLN A 60 -2.97 -2.52 -5.25
N ALA A 61 -1.90 -3.21 -4.84
CA ALA A 61 -1.58 -3.42 -3.42
C ALA A 61 -1.17 -2.13 -2.67
N LEU A 62 -0.71 -1.10 -3.38
CA LEU A 62 -0.37 0.22 -2.85
C LEU A 62 -1.55 1.20 -2.94
N PHE A 63 -2.44 1.01 -3.92
CA PHE A 63 -3.59 1.87 -4.17
C PHE A 63 -4.82 1.46 -3.37
N ASP A 64 -5.23 0.19 -3.43
CA ASP A 64 -6.38 -0.35 -2.70
C ASP A 64 -6.42 -1.88 -2.79
N THR A 65 -6.38 -2.57 -1.66
CA THR A 65 -6.26 -4.04 -1.70
C THR A 65 -7.60 -4.75 -1.84
N ALA A 66 -8.71 -4.03 -1.61
CA ALA A 66 -10.07 -4.47 -1.91
C ALA A 66 -10.42 -4.32 -3.40
N GLY A 67 -9.54 -3.72 -4.21
CA GLY A 67 -9.69 -3.61 -5.67
C GLY A 67 -10.42 -2.35 -6.12
N ALA A 68 -10.53 -1.33 -5.28
CA ALA A 68 -11.04 -0.03 -5.73
C ALA A 68 -10.17 0.53 -6.86
N SER A 69 -10.81 1.26 -7.78
CA SER A 69 -10.14 1.94 -8.89
C SER A 69 -10.26 3.47 -8.81
N TRP A 70 -10.89 3.99 -7.74
CA TRP A 70 -11.10 5.40 -7.48
C TRP A 70 -11.18 5.62 -5.96
N CYS A 71 -10.53 6.66 -5.45
CA CYS A 71 -10.42 6.95 -4.01
C CYS A 71 -9.98 5.75 -3.16
N GLY A 72 -9.04 4.95 -3.67
CA GLY A 72 -8.50 3.80 -2.94
C GLY A 72 -7.90 4.17 -1.59
N ALA A 73 -7.85 3.21 -0.66
CA ALA A 73 -7.33 3.41 0.70
C ALA A 73 -5.85 3.84 0.75
N GLY A 74 -5.13 3.71 -0.36
CA GLY A 74 -3.74 4.12 -0.56
C GLY A 74 -3.57 5.59 -0.96
N CYS A 75 -4.62 6.24 -1.43
CA CYS A 75 -4.56 7.63 -1.89
C CYS A 75 -4.05 8.57 -0.79
N GLY A 76 -3.12 9.46 -1.14
CA GLY A 76 -2.51 10.42 -0.22
C GLY A 76 -1.48 9.83 0.75
N LYS A 77 -1.19 8.51 0.69
CA LYS A 77 -0.12 7.92 1.48
C LYS A 77 1.24 8.17 0.83
N CYS A 78 2.25 8.40 1.66
CA CYS A 78 3.62 8.65 1.21
C CYS A 78 4.58 7.51 1.55
N TYR A 79 5.57 7.33 0.68
CA TYR A 79 6.60 6.32 0.81
C TYR A 79 7.96 6.92 0.52
N ASN A 80 8.95 6.59 1.35
CA ASN A 80 10.35 6.86 1.05
C ASN A 80 10.86 5.73 0.15
N LEU A 81 11.38 6.06 -1.03
CA LEU A 81 11.96 5.12 -1.98
C LEU A 81 13.47 5.32 -2.01
N THR A 82 14.23 4.29 -1.65
CA THR A 82 15.69 4.29 -1.68
C THR A 82 16.19 3.34 -2.77
N SER A 83 16.91 3.89 -3.74
CA SER A 83 17.46 3.13 -4.86
C SER A 83 18.43 2.04 -4.39
N THR A 84 18.24 0.83 -4.91
CA THR A 84 19.21 -0.27 -4.76
C THR A 84 20.40 -0.14 -5.72
N GLY A 85 20.31 0.80 -6.66
CA GLY A 85 21.23 0.99 -7.77
C GLY A 85 21.01 0.08 -8.97
N ASN A 86 20.19 -0.96 -8.85
CA ASN A 86 20.04 -1.97 -9.88
C ASN A 86 18.67 -1.89 -10.58
N PRO A 87 18.58 -2.19 -11.89
CA PRO A 87 17.32 -2.45 -12.56
C PRO A 87 16.78 -3.85 -12.19
N PRO A 88 15.50 -4.16 -12.49
CA PRO A 88 14.91 -5.46 -12.17
C PRO A 88 15.49 -6.63 -12.99
N CYS A 89 16.07 -6.34 -14.14
CA CYS A 89 16.69 -7.33 -15.02
C CYS A 89 17.69 -6.68 -15.99
N SER A 90 18.51 -7.52 -16.62
CA SER A 90 19.40 -7.11 -17.69
C SER A 90 18.59 -6.57 -18.88
N GLY A 91 18.84 -5.32 -19.28
CA GLY A 91 18.17 -4.65 -20.40
C GLY A 91 16.81 -4.02 -20.09
N CYS A 92 16.37 -4.03 -18.84
CA CYS A 92 15.07 -3.52 -18.41
C CYS A 92 15.12 -2.09 -17.85
N GLY A 93 16.29 -1.45 -17.94
CA GLY A 93 16.61 -0.14 -17.39
C GLY A 93 18.09 -0.08 -17.05
N THR A 94 18.58 1.12 -16.74
CA THR A 94 19.97 1.32 -16.29
C THR A 94 20.13 1.32 -14.77
N GLY A 95 19.03 1.31 -14.01
CA GLY A 95 19.05 1.42 -12.55
C GLY A 95 19.24 2.87 -12.11
N GLY A 96 19.91 3.08 -10.98
CA GLY A 96 20.08 4.42 -10.40
C GLY A 96 21.31 4.50 -9.50
N VAL A 97 21.46 5.60 -8.77
CA VAL A 97 22.54 5.71 -7.78
C VAL A 97 22.10 5.00 -6.51
N ALA A 98 22.87 3.99 -6.06
CA ALA A 98 22.54 3.25 -4.85
C ALA A 98 22.51 4.17 -3.61
N GLY A 99 21.45 4.08 -2.81
CA GLY A 99 21.25 4.88 -1.61
C GLY A 99 20.63 6.26 -1.86
N GLU A 100 20.52 6.72 -3.12
CA GLU A 100 19.74 7.90 -3.45
C GLU A 100 18.27 7.66 -3.09
N SER A 101 17.58 8.69 -2.58
CA SER A 101 16.20 8.54 -2.10
C SER A 101 15.31 9.70 -2.50
N ILE A 102 14.05 9.38 -2.76
CA ILE A 102 12.95 10.32 -2.99
C ILE A 102 11.75 9.92 -2.15
N ILE A 103 10.82 10.86 -1.94
CA ILE A 103 9.50 10.55 -1.39
C ILE A 103 8.47 10.61 -2.51
N VAL A 104 7.57 9.64 -2.55
CA VAL A 104 6.42 9.64 -3.46
C VAL A 104 5.12 9.65 -2.67
N MET A 105 4.12 10.40 -3.15
CA MET A 105 2.74 10.34 -2.69
C MET A 105 1.88 9.60 -3.73
N VAL A 106 1.06 8.64 -3.28
CA VAL A 106 0.15 7.92 -4.19
C VAL A 106 -1.02 8.84 -4.54
N THR A 107 -1.09 9.25 -5.82
CA THR A 107 -2.18 10.10 -6.36
C THR A 107 -2.93 9.45 -7.51
N ASN A 108 -2.48 8.29 -7.97
CA ASN A 108 -3.09 7.55 -9.05
C ASN A 108 -2.97 6.02 -8.86
N LEU A 109 -3.70 5.27 -9.68
CA LEU A 109 -3.62 3.81 -9.76
C LEU A 109 -2.80 3.43 -11.00
N CYS A 110 -1.82 2.53 -10.85
CA CYS A 110 -1.32 1.76 -11.98
C CYS A 110 -2.13 0.46 -12.10
N PRO A 111 -3.07 0.37 -13.05
CA PRO A 111 -3.95 -0.80 -13.14
C PRO A 111 -3.20 -1.99 -13.72
N TYR A 112 -3.52 -3.19 -13.24
CA TYR A 112 -2.96 -4.43 -13.78
C TYR A 112 -3.23 -4.61 -15.28
N ASN A 113 -4.46 -4.35 -15.72
CA ASN A 113 -4.85 -4.52 -17.12
C ASN A 113 -4.11 -3.52 -18.00
N GLY A 114 -3.25 -4.04 -18.89
CA GLY A 114 -2.41 -3.26 -19.79
C GLY A 114 -1.01 -2.96 -19.23
N ASN A 115 -0.78 -3.16 -17.93
CA ASN A 115 0.51 -2.92 -17.28
C ASN A 115 1.04 -4.15 -16.53
N GLN A 116 0.64 -5.36 -16.95
CA GLN A 116 0.96 -6.62 -16.25
C GLN A 116 2.47 -6.84 -16.06
N GLN A 117 3.28 -6.29 -16.97
CA GLN A 117 4.75 -6.32 -16.86
C GLN A 117 5.25 -5.71 -15.56
N TRP A 118 4.60 -4.65 -15.08
CA TRP A 118 5.07 -3.80 -14.00
C TRP A 118 4.14 -3.81 -12.78
N CYS A 119 2.84 -3.70 -12.99
CA CYS A 119 1.84 -3.44 -11.96
C CYS A 119 1.09 -4.73 -11.61
N PRO A 120 1.45 -5.41 -10.50
CA PRO A 120 0.83 -6.67 -10.12
C PRO A 120 -0.57 -6.48 -9.53
N GLN A 121 -1.35 -7.56 -9.55
CA GLN A 121 -2.55 -7.68 -8.71
C GLN A 121 -2.14 -7.89 -7.25
N VAL A 122 -3.08 -7.65 -6.34
CA VAL A 122 -2.89 -7.91 -4.90
C VAL A 122 -2.50 -9.37 -4.66
N GLY A 123 -1.41 -9.59 -3.91
CA GLY A 123 -0.90 -10.92 -3.57
C GLY A 123 -0.12 -11.63 -4.69
N ALA A 124 0.01 -11.02 -5.87
CA ALA A 124 0.82 -11.53 -6.97
C ALA A 124 2.13 -10.75 -7.11
N THR A 125 2.99 -11.21 -8.02
CA THR A 125 4.19 -10.47 -8.45
C THR A 125 4.08 -10.05 -9.90
N ASN A 126 4.78 -8.99 -10.27
CA ASN A 126 4.95 -8.60 -11.67
C ASN A 126 5.91 -9.58 -12.39
N ASN A 127 6.20 -9.32 -13.67
CA ASN A 127 7.05 -10.17 -14.50
C ASN A 127 8.51 -10.26 -14.01
N TYR A 128 8.89 -9.45 -13.02
CA TYR A 128 10.22 -9.39 -12.43
C TYR A 128 10.27 -9.95 -11.00
N GLY A 129 9.14 -10.46 -10.47
CA GLY A 129 9.09 -11.07 -9.15
C GLY A 129 8.83 -10.10 -7.99
N TYR A 130 8.39 -8.86 -8.27
CA TYR A 130 8.09 -7.86 -7.22
C TYR A 130 6.59 -7.71 -7.01
N SER A 131 6.16 -7.69 -5.75
CA SER A 131 4.75 -7.56 -5.35
C SER A 131 4.23 -6.12 -5.36
N TYR A 132 5.12 -5.15 -5.50
CA TYR A 132 4.81 -3.73 -5.45
C TYR A 132 5.48 -3.01 -6.62
N HIS A 133 4.81 -1.98 -7.11
CA HIS A 133 5.32 -1.14 -8.17
C HIS A 133 4.85 0.31 -8.01
N PHE A 134 5.78 1.24 -8.18
CA PHE A 134 5.51 2.68 -8.21
C PHE A 134 5.80 3.20 -9.62
N ASP A 135 4.78 3.66 -10.32
CA ASP A 135 4.96 4.36 -11.58
C ASP A 135 5.04 5.86 -11.29
N ILE A 136 6.21 6.46 -11.40
CA ILE A 136 6.47 7.82 -10.91
C ILE A 136 6.01 8.83 -11.96
N MET A 137 5.15 9.76 -11.55
CA MET A 137 4.62 10.82 -12.43
C MET A 137 5.69 11.90 -12.63
N ALA A 138 6.30 11.93 -13.82
CA ALA A 138 7.28 12.96 -14.16
C ALA A 138 7.42 13.13 -15.68
N GLN A 139 7.79 14.33 -16.13
CA GLN A 139 8.06 14.59 -17.55
C GLN A 139 9.44 14.09 -18.00
N SER A 140 10.37 13.91 -17.08
CA SER A 140 11.71 13.36 -17.32
C SER A 140 12.04 12.32 -16.26
N GLU A 141 13.15 11.61 -16.43
CA GLU A 141 13.70 10.77 -15.37
C GLU A 141 13.97 11.61 -14.11
N VAL A 142 13.65 11.07 -12.94
CA VAL A 142 13.77 11.78 -11.66
C VAL A 142 14.79 11.15 -10.71
N PHE A 143 15.01 9.84 -10.79
CA PHE A 143 15.73 9.07 -9.77
C PHE A 143 16.24 7.73 -10.36
N GLY A 144 16.79 7.78 -11.57
CA GLY A 144 17.24 6.61 -12.31
C GLY A 144 16.16 5.99 -13.22
N ASP A 145 16.60 5.02 -14.02
CA ASP A 145 15.83 4.36 -15.07
C ASP A 145 15.41 2.96 -14.62
N ASN A 146 14.12 2.83 -14.31
CA ASN A 146 13.46 1.63 -13.80
C ASN A 146 14.23 0.98 -12.64
N VAL A 147 14.70 1.80 -11.70
CA VAL A 147 15.47 1.33 -10.56
C VAL A 147 14.59 0.54 -9.59
N VAL A 148 15.12 -0.57 -9.08
CA VAL A 148 14.51 -1.29 -7.96
C VAL A 148 14.80 -0.53 -6.68
N VAL A 149 13.78 -0.38 -5.84
CA VAL A 149 13.86 0.43 -4.63
C VAL A 149 13.53 -0.39 -3.40
N ASN A 150 14.25 -0.11 -2.32
CA ASN A 150 13.73 -0.33 -0.99
C ASN A 150 12.68 0.74 -0.71
N PHE A 151 11.55 0.39 -0.09
CA PHE A 151 10.55 1.37 0.30
C PHE A 151 10.00 1.13 1.69
N GLU A 152 9.56 2.22 2.30
CA GLU A 152 8.89 2.23 3.61
C GLU A 152 7.81 3.33 3.64
N PRO A 153 6.69 3.10 4.35
CA PRO A 153 5.70 4.15 4.59
C PRO A 153 6.29 5.27 5.43
N VAL A 154 6.01 6.51 5.06
CA VAL A 154 6.43 7.71 5.80
C VAL A 154 5.29 8.70 5.91
N ALA A 155 5.38 9.62 6.88
CA ALA A 155 4.52 10.79 6.88
C ALA A 155 4.80 11.65 5.64
N CYS A 156 3.75 12.16 4.99
CA CYS A 156 3.90 13.05 3.86
C CYS A 156 4.59 14.36 4.30
N PRO A 157 5.66 14.81 3.61
CA PRO A 157 6.40 16.00 4.01
C PRO A 157 5.76 17.28 3.47
N GLY A 158 5.75 18.32 4.31
CA GLY A 158 5.55 19.72 3.89
C GLY A 158 4.34 19.93 2.98
N GLN A 159 4.61 20.44 1.78
CA GLN A 159 3.61 20.81 0.77
C GLN A 159 2.75 19.62 0.31
N ALA A 160 3.24 18.38 0.38
CA ALA A 160 2.48 17.20 -0.04
C ALA A 160 1.17 17.05 0.76
N THR A 161 1.21 17.36 2.06
CA THR A 161 0.02 17.29 2.91
C THR A 161 -1.02 18.31 2.48
N SER A 162 -0.62 19.58 2.27
CA SER A 162 -1.55 20.62 1.82
C SER A 162 -2.05 20.39 0.40
N ASP A 163 -1.23 19.81 -0.47
CA ASP A 163 -1.62 19.46 -1.83
C ASP A 163 -2.66 18.33 -1.83
N TRP A 164 -2.46 17.30 -0.99
CA TRP A 164 -3.42 16.21 -0.82
C TRP A 164 -4.81 16.70 -0.38
N GLU A 165 -4.87 17.70 0.51
CA GLU A 165 -6.14 18.30 0.96
C GLU A 165 -6.98 18.90 -0.19
N THR A 166 -6.35 19.21 -1.32
CA THR A 166 -7.04 19.73 -2.51
C THR A 166 -7.69 18.64 -3.37
N CYS A 167 -7.31 17.37 -3.17
CA CYS A 167 -7.81 16.28 -3.99
C CYS A 167 -9.24 15.88 -3.60
N VAL A 168 -10.03 15.44 -4.58
CA VAL A 168 -11.45 15.04 -4.40
C VAL A 168 -11.60 13.93 -3.36
N CYS A 169 -10.65 13.00 -3.30
CA CYS A 169 -10.67 11.85 -2.41
C CYS A 169 -10.21 12.18 -0.98
N TYR A 170 -9.75 13.41 -0.69
CA TYR A 170 -9.39 13.81 0.66
C TYR A 170 -10.57 13.64 1.63
N GLY A 171 -10.35 12.89 2.71
CA GLY A 171 -11.37 12.54 3.70
C GLY A 171 -12.46 11.57 3.21
N LYS A 172 -12.28 10.97 2.02
CA LYS A 172 -13.26 10.08 1.36
C LYS A 172 -12.61 8.83 0.77
N THR A 173 -11.41 8.48 1.22
CA THR A 173 -10.75 7.25 0.78
C THR A 173 -11.51 6.04 1.32
N GLU A 174 -11.49 4.95 0.56
CA GLU A 174 -11.88 3.65 1.08
C GLU A 174 -11.08 3.28 2.34
N THR A 175 -11.61 2.38 3.15
CA THR A 175 -10.95 1.93 4.38
C THR A 175 -10.55 0.47 4.27
N ASP A 176 -9.24 0.24 4.27
CA ASP A 176 -8.61 -1.08 4.11
C ASP A 176 -7.19 -1.04 4.71
N ASP A 177 -6.59 -2.22 4.95
CA ASP A 177 -5.23 -2.48 5.43
C ASP A 177 -4.13 -2.12 4.40
N THR A 178 -4.42 -1.24 3.43
CA THR A 178 -3.48 -0.81 2.40
C THR A 178 -2.29 -0.04 3.01
N PRO A 179 -1.04 -0.34 2.62
CA PRO A 179 -0.65 -1.41 1.72
C PRO A 179 -0.62 -2.76 2.43
N VAL A 180 -1.32 -3.76 1.90
CA VAL A 180 -1.35 -5.11 2.49
C VAL A 180 0.03 -5.74 2.44
N GLY A 181 0.36 -6.53 3.46
CA GLY A 181 1.64 -7.27 3.54
C GLY A 181 2.78 -6.47 4.14
N LEU A 182 2.60 -5.18 4.44
CA LEU A 182 3.55 -4.39 5.23
C LEU A 182 3.32 -4.61 6.73
N THR A 183 3.66 -5.79 7.25
CA THR A 183 3.70 -5.98 8.70
C THR A 183 4.90 -5.23 9.27
N THR A 184 4.67 -4.31 10.20
CA THR A 184 5.70 -3.70 11.02
C THR A 184 6.33 -4.77 11.92
N GLY A 185 7.49 -5.29 11.49
CA GLY A 185 8.36 -6.09 12.35
C GLY A 185 8.24 -7.61 12.18
N GLY A 186 9.30 -8.18 11.59
CA GLY A 186 9.85 -9.51 11.81
C GLY A 186 8.92 -10.65 12.23
N SER A 187 8.69 -11.60 11.32
CA SER A 187 9.07 -13.01 11.47
C SER A 187 8.67 -13.79 10.23
N ASN A 188 9.67 -14.22 9.46
CA ASN A 188 9.58 -15.23 8.43
C ASN A 188 8.91 -16.52 8.99
N PRO A 189 7.82 -17.06 8.42
CA PRO A 189 7.52 -18.46 8.65
C PRO A 189 8.46 -19.27 7.74
N ALA A 190 9.47 -19.90 8.35
CA ALA A 190 10.17 -21.01 7.72
C ALA A 190 9.15 -22.10 7.32
N PRO A 191 9.38 -22.85 6.22
CA PRO A 191 8.43 -23.83 5.74
C PRO A 191 8.30 -24.95 6.78
N SER A 192 7.15 -25.06 7.42
CA SER A 192 6.87 -26.13 8.39
C SER A 192 5.89 -27.14 7.79
N THR A 193 6.42 -28.36 7.73
CA THR A 193 5.82 -29.59 7.23
C THR A 193 4.57 -29.96 8.02
N SER A 194 3.62 -30.57 7.32
CA SER A 194 2.40 -31.16 7.84
C SER A 194 2.63 -32.12 9.02
N THR A 195 1.95 -31.88 10.14
CA THR A 195 1.51 -32.96 11.03
C THR A 195 0.18 -32.62 11.71
N THR A 196 -0.76 -33.56 11.55
CA THR A 196 -2.11 -33.59 12.11
C THR A 196 -2.04 -34.08 13.56
N ALA A 197 -2.63 -33.35 14.53
CA ALA A 197 -3.06 -33.97 15.78
C ALA A 197 -4.11 -33.11 16.51
N SER A 198 -5.30 -33.69 16.71
CA SER A 198 -6.31 -33.25 17.67
C SER A 198 -5.81 -33.36 19.10
N SER A 199 -6.12 -32.39 19.96
CA SER A 199 -6.42 -32.70 21.36
C SER A 199 -7.38 -31.67 21.97
N LYS A 200 -8.26 -32.22 22.79
CA LYS A 200 -9.37 -31.60 23.51
C LYS A 200 -8.86 -31.33 24.93
N GLY A 201 -9.06 -30.13 25.48
CA GLY A 201 -8.64 -29.80 26.84
C GLY A 201 -9.14 -28.44 27.30
N SER A 202 -9.67 -28.40 28.53
CA SER A 202 -10.60 -27.41 29.09
C SER A 202 -9.95 -26.15 29.68
N SER A 203 -10.70 -25.03 29.57
CA SER A 203 -10.88 -23.90 30.51
C SER A 203 -9.71 -23.44 31.40
N THR A 204 -9.29 -22.18 31.24
CA THR A 204 -9.17 -21.22 32.37
C THR A 204 -9.41 -19.79 31.88
N THR A 205 -10.41 -19.16 32.49
CA THR A 205 -10.92 -17.81 32.25
C THR A 205 -9.93 -16.73 32.69
N LEU A 206 -9.61 -15.79 31.80
CA LEU A 206 -9.12 -14.46 32.17
C LEU A 206 -9.92 -13.40 31.41
N THR A 207 -10.59 -12.58 32.20
CA THR A 207 -11.48 -11.50 31.83
C THR A 207 -10.67 -10.33 31.28
N THR A 208 -10.81 -10.06 29.99
CA THR A 208 -10.62 -8.72 29.42
C THR A 208 -11.94 -8.30 28.79
N THR A 209 -12.39 -7.14 29.24
CA THR A 209 -13.64 -6.45 28.92
C THR A 209 -13.98 -6.55 27.43
N THR A 210 -14.93 -7.42 27.12
CA THR A 210 -15.58 -7.51 25.82
C THR A 210 -16.35 -6.22 25.56
N THR A 211 -15.84 -5.39 24.67
CA THR A 211 -16.70 -4.48 23.90
C THR A 211 -17.73 -5.36 23.20
N ALA A 212 -19.01 -5.09 23.43
CA ALA A 212 -20.12 -5.86 22.88
C ALA A 212 -19.89 -6.14 21.39
N GLY A 213 -19.89 -7.41 21.00
CA GLY A 213 -19.84 -7.80 19.60
C GLY A 213 -20.99 -7.11 18.89
N GLY A 214 -20.68 -6.27 17.90
CA GLY A 214 -21.69 -5.64 17.06
C GLY A 214 -22.63 -6.72 16.55
N ALA A 215 -23.93 -6.42 16.51
CA ALA A 215 -24.92 -7.35 15.97
C ALA A 215 -24.41 -7.89 14.63
N THR A 216 -24.60 -9.18 14.39
CA THR A 216 -24.18 -9.83 13.15
C THR A 216 -25.43 -10.09 12.31
N GLN A 217 -25.37 -9.86 11.01
CA GLN A 217 -26.45 -10.16 10.08
C GLN A 217 -26.52 -11.65 9.74
N THR A 218 -27.73 -12.15 9.61
CA THR A 218 -27.98 -13.53 9.16
C THR A 218 -27.55 -13.71 7.72
N LEU A 219 -27.29 -14.95 7.32
CA LEU A 219 -27.16 -15.31 5.90
C LEU A 219 -28.40 -14.80 5.13
N TYR A 220 -28.16 -14.22 3.95
CA TYR A 220 -29.12 -13.48 3.11
C TYR A 220 -29.65 -12.15 3.67
N GLY A 221 -29.13 -11.71 4.82
CA GLY A 221 -29.45 -10.43 5.43
C GLY A 221 -28.78 -9.23 4.74
N GLN A 222 -29.37 -8.04 4.82
CA GLN A 222 -28.75 -6.83 4.27
C GLN A 222 -27.60 -6.40 5.19
N CYS A 223 -26.40 -6.33 4.66
CA CYS A 223 -25.18 -6.04 5.40
C CYS A 223 -24.47 -4.76 4.93
N GLY A 224 -25.10 -4.00 4.04
CA GLY A 224 -24.52 -2.76 3.52
C GLY A 224 -25.39 -2.12 2.45
N GLY A 225 -24.87 -1.06 1.86
CA GLY A 225 -25.57 -0.20 0.91
C GLY A 225 -25.79 1.21 1.45
N SER A 226 -25.83 2.19 0.56
CA SER A 226 -26.04 3.59 0.91
C SER A 226 -27.32 3.78 1.74
N GLY A 227 -27.16 4.39 2.92
CA GLY A 227 -28.23 4.60 3.89
C GLY A 227 -28.50 3.44 4.87
N TRP A 228 -27.78 2.31 4.76
CA TRP A 228 -27.90 1.19 5.70
C TRP A 228 -27.27 1.53 7.06
N THR A 229 -28.06 1.46 8.13
CA THR A 229 -27.63 1.68 9.52
C THR A 229 -27.64 0.40 10.37
N GLY A 230 -27.99 -0.73 9.74
CA GLY A 230 -28.03 -2.02 10.40
C GLY A 230 -26.66 -2.71 10.44
N PRO A 231 -26.62 -3.97 10.88
CA PRO A 231 -25.35 -4.65 11.08
C PRO A 231 -24.67 -4.98 9.75
N THR A 232 -23.35 -4.76 9.68
CA THR A 232 -22.55 -4.90 8.46
C THR A 232 -21.73 -6.18 8.41
N ALA A 233 -21.48 -6.79 9.57
CA ALA A 233 -20.83 -8.08 9.68
C ALA A 233 -21.84 -9.20 9.38
N CYS A 234 -21.47 -10.18 8.56
CA CYS A 234 -22.27 -11.35 8.28
C CYS A 234 -21.95 -12.50 9.25
N ALA A 235 -22.93 -13.37 9.48
CA ALA A 235 -22.77 -14.56 10.31
C ALA A 235 -21.60 -15.40 9.78
N SER A 236 -20.92 -16.11 10.68
CA SER A 236 -19.75 -16.92 10.32
C SER A 236 -20.07 -17.86 9.15
N GLY A 237 -19.20 -17.86 8.13
CA GLY A 237 -19.40 -18.59 6.88
C GLY A 237 -20.18 -17.83 5.81
N ALA A 238 -20.56 -16.57 6.04
CA ALA A 238 -21.15 -15.68 5.05
C ALA A 238 -20.31 -14.41 4.88
N THR A 239 -20.29 -13.88 3.66
CA THR A 239 -19.58 -12.65 3.28
C THR A 239 -20.59 -11.62 2.78
N CYS A 240 -20.41 -10.36 3.17
CA CYS A 240 -21.24 -9.29 2.66
C CYS A 240 -20.91 -9.02 1.19
N LYS A 241 -21.82 -9.36 0.28
CA LYS A 241 -21.66 -9.14 -1.16
C LYS A 241 -22.48 -7.92 -1.59
N VAL A 242 -21.81 -6.92 -2.15
CA VAL A 242 -22.49 -5.77 -2.74
C VAL A 242 -23.26 -6.24 -3.97
N LEU A 243 -24.57 -6.02 -3.97
CA LEU A 243 -25.42 -6.32 -5.13
C LEU A 243 -25.66 -5.06 -5.96
N ASN A 244 -25.82 -3.91 -5.29
CA ASN A 244 -25.91 -2.60 -5.91
C ASN A 244 -25.54 -1.50 -4.89
N PRO A 245 -25.41 -0.23 -5.31
CA PRO A 245 -24.95 0.86 -4.43
C PRO A 245 -25.79 1.08 -3.17
N TYR A 246 -27.05 0.65 -3.15
CA TYR A 246 -27.97 0.84 -2.02
C TYR A 246 -28.21 -0.47 -1.24
N TYR A 247 -27.64 -1.61 -1.69
CA TYR A 247 -27.94 -2.90 -1.12
C TYR A 247 -26.77 -3.90 -1.23
N SER A 248 -26.32 -4.39 -0.10
CA SER A 248 -25.35 -5.51 0.02
C SER A 248 -25.96 -6.61 0.86
N GLN A 249 -25.73 -7.87 0.50
CA GLN A 249 -26.35 -9.04 1.12
C GLN A 249 -25.32 -10.06 1.60
N CYS A 250 -25.53 -10.63 2.78
CA CYS A 250 -24.72 -11.74 3.28
C CYS A 250 -24.94 -12.99 2.43
N LEU A 251 -23.92 -13.50 1.77
CA LEU A 251 -23.97 -14.72 0.96
C LEU A 251 -22.85 -15.67 1.39
N SER A 252 -23.12 -16.98 1.38
CA SER A 252 -22.16 -18.04 1.66
C SER A 252 -21.16 -18.21 0.54
#